data_AF-A0A918LHF3-F1
#
_entry.id   AF-A0A918LHF3-F1
#
_cell.length_a   1.000
_cell.length_b   1.000
_cell.length_c   1.000
_cell.angle_alpha   90.00
_cell.angle_beta   90.00
_cell.angle_gamma   90.00
#
_symmetry.space_group_name_H-M   'P 1'
#
loop_
_entity.id
_entity.type
_entity.pdbx_description
1 polymer ?
#
loop_
_entity_poly.entity_id
_entity_poly.type
_entity_poly.pdbx_seq_one_letter_code
_entity_poly.pdbx_strand_id
1 'polypeptide(L)'
;MGGRMEIEERKRPGAVFAGFLAPFALLVATVLAFVEDVFADRGWRGGEYATAFVAVAVVSLVAGVLLKATAPQPWRSVGAGMVRAGLLGLVAAFAAVVVLLIALAQWRP
;
A
#
# COMPACT_ATOMS: atom_id res chain seq x y z
N MET A 1 -42.56 16.78 -21.38
CA MET A 1 -41.69 15.66 -21.80
C MET A 1 -40.26 16.11 -21.61
N GLY A 2 -39.70 16.05 -20.41
CA GLY A 2 -39.28 14.81 -19.77
C GLY A 2 -37.76 14.86 -19.79
N GLY A 3 -37.20 15.63 -18.86
CA GLY A 3 -35.78 15.95 -18.78
C GLY A 3 -34.95 14.69 -18.81
N ARG A 4 -34.23 14.52 -19.93
CA ARG A 4 -33.03 13.68 -20.00
C ARG A 4 -31.94 14.35 -19.17
N MET A 5 -32.17 14.46 -17.86
CA MET A 5 -31.07 14.37 -16.93
C MET A 5 -30.67 12.90 -16.95
N GLU A 6 -29.96 12.53 -18.01
CA GLU A 6 -28.86 11.58 -17.88
C GLU A 6 -28.00 12.14 -16.77
N ILE A 7 -28.34 11.78 -15.53
CA ILE A 7 -27.41 11.86 -14.43
C ILE A 7 -26.34 10.88 -14.89
N GLU A 8 -25.33 11.40 -15.59
CA GLU A 8 -24.05 10.73 -15.76
C GLU A 8 -23.80 10.06 -14.43
N GLU A 9 -23.81 8.74 -14.45
CA GLU A 9 -23.38 7.90 -13.36
C GLU A 9 -21.92 8.31 -13.13
N ARG A 10 -21.73 9.36 -12.34
CA ARG A 10 -20.45 10.00 -12.09
C ARG A 10 -19.64 8.93 -11.40
N LYS A 11 -18.87 8.15 -12.17
CA LYS A 11 -17.91 7.14 -11.69
C LYS A 11 -17.09 7.86 -10.63
N ARG A 12 -17.44 7.70 -9.35
CA ARG A 12 -16.84 8.48 -8.25
C ARG A 12 -15.41 7.96 -8.08
N PRO A 13 -14.38 8.63 -8.65
CA PRO A 13 -13.01 8.10 -8.63
C PRO A 13 -12.44 8.13 -7.21
N GLY A 14 -13.04 8.96 -6.34
CA GLY A 14 -12.60 9.18 -4.96
C GLY A 14 -12.61 7.94 -4.08
N ALA A 15 -13.49 6.96 -4.32
CA ALA A 15 -13.52 5.75 -3.51
C ALA A 15 -12.31 4.83 -3.78
N VAL A 16 -11.86 4.74 -5.04
CA VAL A 16 -10.60 4.04 -5.39
C VAL A 16 -9.41 4.76 -4.77
N PHE A 17 -9.41 6.10 -4.82
CA PHE A 17 -8.32 6.90 -4.26
C PHE A 17 -8.22 6.73 -2.75
N ALA A 18 -9.34 6.73 -2.02
CA ALA A 18 -9.35 6.50 -0.57
C ALA A 18 -8.77 5.13 -0.20
N GLY A 19 -9.15 4.07 -0.94
CA GLY A 19 -8.61 2.73 -0.75
C GLY A 19 -7.12 2.60 -1.06
N PHE A 20 -6.57 3.46 -1.92
CA PHE A 20 -5.13 3.52 -2.17
C PHE A 20 -4.41 4.35 -1.12
N LEU A 21 -4.95 5.52 -0.77
CA LEU A 21 -4.26 6.53 0.03
C LEU A 21 -3.96 6.05 1.45
N ALA A 22 -4.90 5.38 2.11
CA ALA A 22 -4.68 4.89 3.48
C ALA A 22 -3.52 3.89 3.59
N PRO A 23 -3.48 2.78 2.84
CA PRO A 23 -2.34 1.87 2.89
C PRO A 23 -1.05 2.49 2.33
N PHE A 24 -1.13 3.35 1.31
CA PHE A 24 0.04 4.04 0.78
C PHE A 24 0.67 4.98 1.83
N ALA A 25 -0.14 5.79 2.50
CA ALA A 25 0.32 6.66 3.57
C ALA A 25 0.94 5.86 4.72
N LEU A 26 0.37 4.70 5.06
CA LEU A 26 0.93 3.82 6.09
C LEU A 26 2.29 3.23 5.67
N LEU A 27 2.45 2.80 4.41
CA LEU A 27 3.74 2.36 3.87
C LEU A 27 4.80 3.48 3.94
N VAL A 28 4.44 4.69 3.53
CA VAL A 28 5.32 5.87 3.61
C VAL A 28 5.66 6.18 5.07
N ALA A 29 4.68 6.16 5.98
CA ALA A 29 4.90 6.40 7.40
C ALA A 29 5.87 5.39 8.01
N THR A 30 5.79 4.10 7.64
CA THR A 30 6.75 3.08 8.09
C THR A 30 8.18 3.38 7.62
N VAL A 31 8.34 3.85 6.38
CA VAL A 31 9.66 4.24 5.85
C VAL A 31 10.19 5.48 6.58
N LEU A 32 9.36 6.50 6.79
CA LEU A 32 9.75 7.70 7.54
C LEU A 32 10.10 7.33 9.00
N ALA A 33 9.33 6.44 9.62
CA ALA A 33 9.60 5.96 10.96
C ALA A 33 10.96 5.23 11.06
N PHE A 34 11.34 4.49 10.02
CA PHE A 34 12.67 3.87 9.93
C PHE A 34 13.78 4.92 9.77
N VAL A 35 13.60 5.92 8.89
CA VAL A 35 14.62 6.95 8.65
C VAL A 35 14.88 7.80 9.90
N GLU A 36 13.81 8.15 10.62
CA GLU A 36 13.88 8.97 11.84
C GLU A 36 14.07 8.12 13.12
N ASP A 37 14.17 6.80 12.98
CA ASP A 37 14.30 5.82 14.05
C ASP A 37 13.29 6.03 15.21
N VAL A 38 12.03 6.32 14.84
CA VAL A 38 10.97 6.82 15.75
C VAL A 38 10.67 5.88 16.90
N PHE A 39 10.84 4.57 16.69
CA PHE A 39 10.56 3.53 17.69
C PHE A 39 11.82 2.91 18.30
N ALA A 40 12.99 3.54 18.14
CA ALA A 40 14.24 3.10 18.76
C ALA A 40 14.12 2.98 20.29
N ASP A 41 13.39 3.92 20.91
CA ASP A 41 13.09 3.95 22.34
C ASP A 41 12.30 2.72 22.82
N ARG A 42 11.55 2.10 21.91
CA ARG A 42 10.79 0.86 22.13
C ARG A 42 11.53 -0.39 21.66
N GLY A 43 12.81 -0.26 21.31
CA GLY A 43 13.69 -1.36 20.91
C GLY A 43 13.51 -1.83 19.47
N TRP A 44 12.83 -1.05 18.62
CA TRP A 44 12.75 -1.38 17.20
C TRP A 44 14.12 -1.27 16.54
N ARG A 45 14.41 -2.18 15.62
CA ARG A 45 15.57 -2.14 14.73
C ARG A 45 15.09 -2.16 13.29
N GLY A 46 16.02 -2.07 12.34
CA GLY A 46 15.70 -2.04 10.91
C GLY A 46 14.84 -3.21 10.43
N GLY A 47 14.98 -4.40 11.04
CA GLY A 47 14.21 -5.59 10.70
C GLY A 47 12.72 -5.48 11.05
N GLU A 48 12.39 -4.81 12.15
CA GLU A 48 11.02 -4.60 12.63
C GLU A 48 10.27 -3.65 11.69
N TYR A 49 10.90 -2.56 11.26
CA TYR A 49 10.31 -1.66 10.26
C TYR A 49 10.12 -2.36 8.91
N ALA A 50 11.09 -3.18 8.46
CA ALA A 50 10.95 -3.96 7.24
C ALA A 50 9.79 -4.97 7.34
N THR A 51 9.66 -5.65 8.48
CA THR A 51 8.57 -6.59 8.75
C THR A 51 7.22 -5.87 8.75
N ALA A 52 7.13 -4.70 9.40
CA ALA A 52 5.92 -3.88 9.42
C ALA A 52 5.54 -3.40 8.01
N PHE A 53 6.51 -2.98 7.20
CA PHE A 53 6.28 -2.56 5.82
C PHE A 53 5.71 -3.71 4.97
N VAL A 54 6.33 -4.89 5.04
CA VAL A 54 5.84 -6.09 4.33
C VAL A 54 4.46 -6.51 4.83
N ALA A 55 4.23 -6.49 6.14
CA ALA A 55 2.93 -6.81 6.73
C ALA A 55 1.84 -5.86 6.20
N VAL A 56 2.09 -4.55 6.17
CA VAL A 56 1.15 -3.56 5.61
C VAL A 56 0.88 -3.85 4.14
N ALA A 57 1.91 -4.13 3.33
CA ALA A 57 1.75 -4.42 1.92
C ALA A 57 0.90 -5.69 1.67
N VAL A 58 1.20 -6.78 2.38
CA VAL A 58 0.48 -8.05 2.28
C VAL A 58 -0.97 -7.92 2.78
N VAL A 59 -1.17 -7.33 3.96
CA VAL A 59 -2.52 -7.13 4.53
C VAL A 59 -3.37 -6.26 3.61
N SER A 60 -2.80 -5.18 3.06
CA SER A 60 -3.50 -4.32 2.12
C SER A 60 -3.89 -5.04 0.84
N LEU A 61 -2.99 -5.87 0.30
CA LEU A 61 -3.26 -6.68 -0.88
C LEU A 61 -4.39 -7.69 -0.61
N VAL A 62 -4.28 -8.47 0.46
CA VAL A 62 -5.26 -9.51 0.82
C VAL A 62 -6.62 -8.89 1.14
N ALA A 63 -6.66 -7.85 1.98
CA ALA A 63 -7.90 -7.15 2.30
C ALA A 63 -8.52 -6.48 1.07
N GLY A 64 -7.68 -5.90 0.19
CA GLY A 64 -8.13 -5.33 -1.07
C GLY A 64 -8.75 -6.36 -2.01
N VAL A 65 -8.15 -7.55 -2.14
CA VAL A 65 -8.69 -8.67 -2.93
C VAL A 65 -10.03 -9.12 -2.35
N LEU A 66 -10.11 -9.29 -1.03
CA LEU A 66 -11.35 -9.67 -0.35
C LEU A 66 -12.46 -8.64 -0.61
N LEU A 67 -12.20 -7.36 -0.37
CA LEU A 67 -13.17 -6.28 -0.61
C LEU A 67 -13.59 -6.21 -2.08
N LYS A 68 -12.66 -6.39 -3.02
CA LYS A 68 -12.97 -6.40 -4.45
C LYS A 68 -13.84 -7.59 -4.86
N ALA A 69 -13.68 -8.73 -4.19
CA ALA A 69 -14.39 -9.96 -4.49
C ALA A 69 -15.78 -10.03 -3.84
N THR A 70 -15.90 -9.58 -2.58
CA THR A 70 -17.11 -9.83 -1.76
C THR A 70 -17.94 -8.59 -1.50
N ALA A 71 -17.37 -7.38 -1.57
CA ALA A 71 -18.08 -6.19 -1.14
C ALA A 71 -18.95 -5.57 -2.26
N PRO A 72 -20.12 -5.01 -1.92
CA PRO A 72 -20.92 -4.23 -2.86
C PRO A 72 -20.21 -2.92 -3.25
N GLN A 73 -20.67 -2.27 -4.32
CA GLN A 73 -20.27 -0.88 -4.58
C GLN A 73 -20.72 0.01 -3.40
N PRO A 74 -19.89 0.97 -2.91
CA PRO A 74 -18.62 1.45 -3.46
C PRO A 74 -17.36 0.75 -2.92
N TRP A 75 -17.47 -0.12 -1.91
CA TRP A 75 -16.34 -0.78 -1.24
C TRP A 75 -15.48 -1.64 -2.18
N ARG A 76 -16.10 -2.17 -3.22
CA ARG A 76 -15.41 -2.89 -4.29
C ARG A 76 -14.34 -2.04 -4.99
N SER A 77 -14.59 -0.74 -5.13
CA SER A 77 -13.65 0.23 -5.71
C SER A 77 -12.53 0.62 -4.74
N VAL A 78 -12.83 0.71 -3.43
CA VAL A 78 -11.85 0.86 -2.36
C VAL A 78 -10.87 -0.32 -2.37
N GLY A 79 -11.39 -1.55 -2.47
CA GLY A 79 -10.58 -2.76 -2.58
C GLY A 79 -9.60 -2.72 -3.75
N ALA A 80 -10.01 -2.18 -4.91
CA ALA A 80 -9.11 -2.00 -6.05
C ALA A 80 -7.96 -1.01 -5.75
N GLY A 81 -8.22 0.04 -4.99
CA GLY A 81 -7.18 0.97 -4.50
C GLY A 81 -6.19 0.27 -3.56
N MET A 82 -6.70 -0.51 -2.60
CA MET A 82 -5.87 -1.25 -1.64
C MET A 82 -4.97 -2.28 -2.32
N VAL A 83 -5.49 -3.01 -3.32
CA VAL A 83 -4.69 -3.95 -4.13
C VAL A 83 -3.52 -3.25 -4.81
N ARG A 84 -3.75 -2.06 -5.39
CA ARG A 84 -2.68 -1.29 -6.06
C ARG A 84 -1.61 -0.83 -5.08
N ALA A 85 -2.01 -0.33 -3.91
CA ALA A 85 -1.06 0.09 -2.88
C ALA A 85 -0.25 -1.09 -2.33
N GLY A 86 -0.91 -2.21 -2.03
CA GLY A 86 -0.24 -3.43 -1.56
C GLY A 86 0.74 -3.98 -2.60
N LEU A 87 0.34 -4.04 -3.87
CA LEU A 87 1.21 -4.48 -4.95
C LEU A 87 2.43 -3.56 -5.12
N LEU A 88 2.23 -2.24 -5.08
CA LEU A 88 3.31 -1.27 -5.14
C LEU A 88 4.29 -1.44 -3.97
N GLY A 89 3.76 -1.64 -2.76
CA GLY A 89 4.58 -1.94 -1.58
C GLY A 89 5.42 -3.20 -1.76
N LEU A 90 4.84 -4.29 -2.25
CA LEU A 90 5.59 -5.54 -2.50
C LEU A 90 6.67 -5.38 -3.56
N VAL A 91 6.38 -4.67 -4.65
CA VAL A 91 7.36 -4.38 -5.70
C VAL A 91 8.51 -3.53 -5.13
N ALA A 92 8.21 -2.53 -4.31
CA ALA A 92 9.22 -1.71 -3.65
C ALA A 92 10.10 -2.53 -2.69
N ALA A 93 9.50 -3.41 -1.89
CA ALA A 93 10.24 -4.31 -1.00
C ALA A 93 11.16 -5.24 -1.78
N PHE A 94 10.67 -5.84 -2.86
CA PHE A 94 11.47 -6.71 -3.74
C PHE A 94 12.64 -5.93 -4.38
N ALA A 95 12.37 -4.72 -4.90
CA ALA A 95 13.41 -3.86 -5.46
C ALA A 95 14.48 -3.52 -4.41
N ALA A 96 14.09 -3.21 -3.17
CA ALA A 96 15.04 -2.94 -2.09
C ALA A 96 15.93 -4.15 -1.78
N VAL A 97 15.37 -5.37 -1.76
CA VAL A 97 16.15 -6.61 -1.59
C VAL A 97 17.13 -6.80 -2.74
N VAL A 98 16.70 -6.60 -4.00
CA VAL A 98 17.58 -6.72 -5.17
C VAL A 98 18.73 -5.71 -5.09
N VAL A 99 18.45 -4.45 -4.75
CA VAL A 99 19.47 -3.41 -4.57
C VAL A 99 20.45 -3.79 -3.47
N LEU A 100 19.98 -4.30 -2.34
CA LEU A 100 20.82 -4.76 -1.25
C LEU A 100 21.74 -5.91 -1.69
N LEU A 101 21.21 -6.90 -2.42
CA LEU A 101 22.00 -8.03 -2.94
C LEU A 101 23.07 -7.57 -3.92
N ILE A 102 22.75 -6.60 -4.80
CA ILE A 102 23.73 -6.00 -5.72
C ILE A 102 24.84 -5.31 -4.93
N ALA A 103 24.47 -4.51 -3.91
CA ALA A 103 25.44 -3.82 -3.07
C ALA A 103 26.37 -4.80 -2.34
N LEU A 104 25.83 -5.88 -1.77
CA LEU A 104 26.60 -6.94 -1.11
C LEU A 104 27.53 -7.68 -2.09
N ALA A 105 27.06 -7.95 -3.32
CA ALA A 105 27.89 -8.61 -4.34
C ALA A 105 29.05 -7.73 -4.81
N GLN A 106 28.89 -6.41 -4.79
CA GLN A 106 29.95 -5.45 -5.13
C GLN A 106 30.85 -5.09 -3.96
N TRP A 107 30.47 -5.44 -2.73
CA TRP A 107 31.27 -5.14 -1.55
C TRP A 107 32.55 -5.97 -1.58
N ARG A 108 33.68 -5.30 -1.84
CA ARG A 108 35.02 -5.85 -1.65
C ARG A 108 35.53 -5.41 -0.27
N PRO A 109 35.91 -6.35 0.61
CA PRO A 109 36.43 -6.04 1.94
C PRO A 109 37.78 -5.33 1.89
#